data_AF-A0A3A8IVH5-F1
#
_entry.id   AF-A0A3A8IVH5-F1
#
_cell.length_a   1.000
_cell.length_b   1.000
_cell.length_c   1.000
_cell.angle_alpha   90.00
_cell.angle_beta   90.00
_cell.angle_gamma   90.00
#
_symmetry.space_group_name_H-M   'P 1'
#
loop_
_entity.id
_entity.type
_entity.pdbx_description
1 polymer ?
#
loop_
_entity_poly.entity_id
_entity_poly.type
_entity_poly.pdbx_seq_one_letter_code
_entity_poly.pdbx_strand_id
1 'polypeptide(L)'
;MKGYLWTGGEPGSQKTVAPPENGRLAPWESISVEAVGNVIEFWGFKRNQGRVWALLYLRGEPLTAGEIERELELSKGGVSMLLRDLERWGAVQRVRVPQDTVWRYSAETDLVRMVTHVVEEREAAFVTRIRADLAEARRLAVGVGGLPAERLRRLERMATLAEHVERALRLFIRTSRLDVAGVLGAFRDGALSR
;
A
#
# COMPACT_ATOMS: atom_id res chain seq x y z
N MET A 1 11.12 16.82 2.45
CA MET A 1 10.24 15.94 1.65
C MET A 1 10.20 16.48 0.23
N LYS A 2 10.63 15.69 -0.76
CA LYS A 2 10.71 16.13 -2.17
C LYS A 2 9.31 16.13 -2.77
N GLY A 3 8.76 17.31 -3.04
CA GLY A 3 7.53 17.47 -3.82
C GLY A 3 7.88 17.32 -5.30
N TYR A 4 7.30 16.33 -5.96
CA TYR A 4 7.45 16.17 -7.40
C TYR A 4 6.44 17.08 -8.11
N LEU A 5 6.95 17.96 -8.97
CA LEU A 5 6.15 18.74 -9.92
C LEU A 5 5.62 17.76 -10.97
N TRP A 6 4.29 17.74 -11.16
CA TRP A 6 3.68 16.94 -12.22
C TRP A 6 3.95 17.59 -13.59
N THR A 7 4.65 16.89 -14.48
CA THR A 7 5.01 17.40 -15.83
C THR A 7 4.18 16.81 -16.98
N GLY A 8 3.17 15.99 -16.67
CA GLY A 8 2.27 15.39 -17.67
C GLY A 8 2.88 14.23 -18.45
N GLY A 9 2.17 13.10 -18.51
CA GLY A 9 2.29 12.16 -19.64
C GLY A 9 1.46 12.70 -20.80
N GLU A 10 1.88 12.45 -22.04
CA GLU A 10 1.14 12.88 -23.23
C GLU A 10 -0.34 12.49 -23.13
N PRO A 11 -1.29 13.39 -23.45
CA PRO A 11 -2.71 13.07 -23.44
C PRO A 11 -3.01 12.13 -24.61
N GLY A 12 -2.87 10.82 -24.36
CA GLY A 12 -3.54 9.81 -25.17
C GLY A 12 -5.01 10.22 -25.26
N SER A 13 -5.52 10.33 -26.49
CA SER A 13 -6.85 10.87 -26.81
C SER A 13 -8.02 9.98 -26.33
N GLN A 14 -8.07 9.68 -25.04
CA GLN A 14 -9.29 9.20 -24.40
C GLN A 14 -10.14 10.43 -24.10
N LYS A 15 -11.22 10.58 -24.86
CA LYS A 15 -12.27 11.55 -24.61
C LYS A 15 -12.64 11.48 -23.13
N THR A 16 -12.28 12.52 -22.39
CA THR A 16 -12.69 12.74 -21.01
C THR A 16 -14.21 12.71 -21.00
N VAL A 17 -14.82 11.61 -20.56
CA VAL A 17 -16.23 11.62 -20.24
C VAL A 17 -16.33 12.56 -19.05
N ALA A 18 -16.98 13.71 -19.26
CA ALA A 18 -17.21 14.67 -18.20
C ALA A 18 -17.77 13.93 -16.98
N PRO A 19 -17.27 14.19 -15.76
CA PRO A 19 -17.80 13.56 -14.56
C PRO A 19 -19.32 13.74 -14.55
N PRO A 20 -20.11 12.68 -14.28
CA PRO A 20 -21.56 12.82 -14.18
C PRO A 20 -21.89 13.95 -13.19
N GLU A 21 -22.83 14.83 -13.58
CA GLU A 21 -23.18 16.07 -12.84
C GLU A 21 -23.63 15.84 -11.39
N ASN A 22 -23.91 14.59 -11.02
CA ASN A 22 -24.09 14.16 -9.64
C ASN A 22 -22.85 13.35 -9.27
N GLY A 23 -22.05 13.80 -8.29
CA GLY A 23 -20.78 13.19 -7.84
C GLY A 23 -20.87 11.73 -7.40
N ARG A 24 -21.20 10.87 -8.34
CA ARG A 24 -21.55 9.47 -8.19
C ARG A 24 -20.93 8.75 -9.38
N LEU A 25 -20.05 7.82 -9.08
CA LEU A 25 -19.32 7.03 -10.06
C LEU A 25 -20.26 6.39 -11.09
N ALA A 26 -19.81 6.29 -12.34
CA ALA A 26 -20.52 5.49 -13.32
C ALA A 26 -20.63 4.03 -12.83
N PRO A 27 -21.66 3.26 -13.22
CA PRO A 27 -21.86 1.90 -12.70
C PRO A 27 -20.63 0.99 -12.83
N TRP A 28 -19.90 1.06 -13.94
CA TRP A 28 -18.69 0.27 -14.16
C TRP A 28 -17.51 0.72 -13.28
N GLU A 29 -17.37 2.03 -13.03
CA GLU A 29 -16.36 2.58 -12.11
C GLU A 29 -16.65 2.11 -10.69
N SER A 30 -17.91 2.21 -10.27
CA SER A 30 -18.35 1.76 -8.94
C SER A 30 -18.05 0.27 -8.73
N ILE A 31 -18.40 -0.59 -9.69
CA ILE A 31 -18.10 -2.03 -9.61
C ILE A 31 -16.59 -2.28 -9.51
N SER A 32 -15.78 -1.56 -10.29
CA SER A 32 -14.32 -1.70 -10.30
C SER A 32 -13.71 -1.26 -8.96
N VAL A 33 -14.12 -0.08 -8.46
CA VAL A 33 -13.69 0.49 -7.17
C VAL A 33 -14.04 -0.45 -6.01
N GLU A 34 -15.25 -1.01 -6.01
CA GLU A 34 -15.68 -1.97 -4.99
C GLU A 34 -14.93 -3.31 -5.09
N ALA A 35 -14.70 -3.82 -6.31
CA ALA A 35 -13.93 -5.06 -6.51
C ALA A 35 -12.50 -4.93 -5.99
N VAL A 36 -11.83 -3.81 -6.28
CA VAL A 36 -10.50 -3.51 -5.74
C VAL A 36 -10.56 -3.33 -4.21
N GLY A 37 -11.58 -2.64 -3.70
CA GLY A 37 -11.82 -2.53 -2.25
C GLY A 37 -11.91 -3.89 -1.56
N ASN A 38 -12.69 -4.83 -2.13
CA ASN A 38 -12.86 -6.19 -1.62
C ASN A 38 -11.54 -6.97 -1.57
N VAL A 39 -10.77 -6.98 -2.67
CA VAL A 39 -9.51 -7.74 -2.70
C VAL A 39 -8.50 -7.15 -1.72
N ILE A 40 -8.41 -5.82 -1.62
CA ILE A 40 -7.50 -5.15 -0.68
C ILE A 40 -7.88 -5.45 0.78
N GLU A 41 -9.17 -5.48 1.10
CA GLU A 41 -9.68 -5.89 2.41
C GLU A 41 -9.33 -7.35 2.74
N PHE A 42 -9.46 -8.26 1.77
CA PHE A 42 -9.07 -9.67 1.93
C PHE A 42 -7.58 -9.83 2.32
N TRP A 43 -6.69 -8.95 1.82
CA TRP A 43 -5.26 -8.94 2.19
C TRP A 43 -4.96 -8.26 3.54
N GLY A 44 -5.99 -7.85 4.29
CA GLY A 44 -5.88 -7.29 5.64
C GLY A 44 -5.64 -5.78 5.68
N PHE A 45 -5.86 -5.07 4.58
CA PHE A 45 -5.88 -3.60 4.54
C PHE A 45 -7.30 -3.06 4.74
N LYS A 46 -7.45 -1.74 4.88
CA LYS A 46 -8.79 -1.14 4.97
C LYS A 46 -9.43 -1.16 3.57
N ARG A 47 -10.67 -1.62 3.43
CA ARG A 47 -11.43 -1.58 2.16
C ARG A 47 -11.33 -0.25 1.42
N ASN A 48 -11.49 0.85 2.17
CA ASN A 48 -11.45 2.20 1.59
C ASN A 48 -10.05 2.62 1.08
N GLN A 49 -8.96 1.98 1.51
CA GLN A 49 -7.64 2.22 0.91
C GLN A 49 -7.63 1.73 -0.54
N GLY A 50 -8.19 0.54 -0.79
CA GLY A 50 -8.36 0.01 -2.15
C GLY A 50 -9.29 0.87 -2.99
N ARG A 51 -10.43 1.32 -2.43
CA ARG A 51 -11.38 2.18 -3.15
C ARG A 51 -10.76 3.51 -3.58
N VAL A 52 -10.03 4.19 -2.68
CA VAL A 52 -9.35 5.46 -2.99
C VAL A 52 -8.28 5.27 -4.06
N TRP A 53 -7.44 4.24 -3.93
CA TRP A 53 -6.40 3.97 -4.91
C TRP A 53 -7.00 3.64 -6.29
N ALA A 54 -8.04 2.80 -6.34
CA ALA A 54 -8.71 2.44 -7.59
C ALA A 54 -9.34 3.65 -8.29
N LEU A 55 -9.99 4.54 -7.53
CA LEU A 55 -10.53 5.79 -8.07
C LEU A 55 -9.42 6.62 -8.74
N LEU A 56 -8.33 6.86 -8.02
CA LEU A 56 -7.20 7.65 -8.53
C LEU A 56 -6.54 7.00 -9.74
N TYR A 57 -6.39 5.68 -9.73
CA TYR A 57 -5.81 4.91 -10.83
C TYR A 57 -6.68 4.99 -12.09
N LEU A 58 -8.01 4.84 -11.95
CA LEU A 58 -8.94 4.90 -13.08
C LEU A 58 -9.09 6.30 -13.67
N ARG A 59 -9.01 7.35 -12.84
CA ARG A 59 -9.10 8.75 -13.31
C ARG A 59 -7.88 9.15 -14.13
N GLY A 60 -6.70 8.58 -13.84
CA GLY A 60 -5.45 8.90 -14.55
C GLY A 60 -4.94 10.33 -14.33
N GLU A 61 -5.63 11.13 -13.54
CA GLU A 61 -5.29 12.50 -13.18
C GLU A 61 -5.36 12.72 -11.67
N PRO A 62 -4.56 13.66 -11.11
CA PRO A 62 -4.57 13.89 -9.68
C PRO A 62 -5.89 14.48 -9.20
N LEU A 63 -6.46 13.94 -8.11
CA LEU A 63 -7.64 14.49 -7.45
C LEU A 63 -7.30 15.18 -6.12
N THR A 64 -8.07 16.20 -5.77
CA THR A 64 -8.08 16.80 -4.43
C THR A 64 -8.73 15.85 -3.42
N ALA A 65 -8.42 16.02 -2.13
CA ALA A 65 -9.10 15.26 -1.07
C ALA A 65 -10.63 15.48 -1.10
N GLY A 66 -11.09 16.69 -1.39
CA GLY A 66 -12.52 17.02 -1.47
C GLY A 66 -13.23 16.36 -2.66
N GLU A 67 -12.55 16.12 -3.78
CA GLU A 67 -13.09 15.32 -4.88
C GLU A 67 -13.24 13.86 -4.46
N ILE A 68 -12.22 13.28 -3.84
CA ILE A 68 -12.25 11.89 -3.34
C ILE A 68 -13.37 11.70 -2.30
N GLU A 69 -13.57 12.68 -1.40
CA GLU A 69 -14.68 12.69 -0.44
C GLU A 69 -16.04 12.60 -1.14
N ARG A 70 -16.27 13.41 -2.18
CA ARG A 70 -17.52 13.42 -2.93
C ARG A 70 -17.73 12.12 -3.70
N GLU A 71 -16.74 11.70 -4.49
CA GLU A 71 -16.84 10.55 -5.40
C GLU A 71 -17.05 9.22 -4.65
N LEU A 72 -16.48 9.07 -3.44
CA LEU A 72 -16.57 7.83 -2.66
C LEU A 72 -17.52 7.90 -1.47
N GLU A 73 -18.20 9.03 -1.29
CA GLU A 73 -19.09 9.32 -0.15
C GLU A 73 -18.39 9.09 1.20
N LEU A 74 -17.14 9.56 1.30
CA LEU A 74 -16.30 9.40 2.49
C LEU A 74 -16.19 10.71 3.26
N SER A 75 -16.05 10.61 4.59
CA SER A 75 -15.82 11.80 5.42
C SER A 75 -14.44 12.39 5.18
N LYS A 76 -14.31 13.72 5.34
CA LYS A 76 -13.04 14.45 5.28
C LYS A 76 -11.95 13.86 6.17
N GLY A 77 -12.30 13.52 7.41
CA GLY A 77 -11.38 12.87 8.35
C GLY A 77 -10.96 11.48 7.85
N GLY A 78 -11.90 10.71 7.30
CA GLY A 78 -11.65 9.40 6.69
C GLY A 78 -10.68 9.50 5.52
N VAL A 79 -10.94 10.37 4.55
CA VAL A 79 -10.08 10.57 3.37
C VAL A 79 -8.68 11.04 3.78
N SER A 80 -8.57 11.98 4.72
CA SER A 80 -7.25 12.43 5.22
C SER A 80 -6.42 11.29 5.81
N MET A 81 -7.04 10.40 6.60
CA MET A 81 -6.35 9.23 7.16
C MET A 81 -5.96 8.22 6.07
N LEU A 82 -6.87 7.93 5.14
CA LEU A 82 -6.63 6.99 4.05
C LEU A 82 -5.49 7.44 3.14
N LEU A 83 -5.47 8.73 2.76
CA LEU A 83 -4.41 9.29 1.92
C LEU A 83 -3.06 9.25 2.62
N ARG A 84 -3.01 9.56 3.92
CA ARG A 84 -1.77 9.44 4.70
C ARG A 84 -1.24 8.01 4.75
N ASP A 85 -2.14 7.04 4.96
CA ASP A 85 -1.78 5.63 4.95
C ASP A 85 -1.27 5.22 3.57
N LEU A 86 -1.99 5.56 2.50
CA LEU A 86 -1.62 5.23 1.11
C LEU A 86 -0.30 5.89 0.68
N GLU A 87 -0.03 7.13 1.11
CA GLU A 87 1.27 7.79 0.91
C GLU A 87 2.40 7.04 1.63
N ARG A 88 2.15 6.59 2.87
CA ARG A 88 3.12 5.78 3.64
C ARG A 88 3.43 4.46 2.93
N TRP A 89 2.43 3.83 2.32
CA TRP A 89 2.59 2.59 1.55
C TRP A 89 3.17 2.79 0.16
N GLY A 90 3.39 4.04 -0.27
CA GLY A 90 3.85 4.37 -1.63
C GLY A 90 2.81 4.10 -2.73
N ALA A 91 1.55 3.85 -2.36
CA ALA A 91 0.46 3.57 -3.30
C ALA A 91 -0.13 4.86 -3.89
N VAL A 92 -0.01 5.99 -3.19
CA VAL A 92 -0.46 7.31 -3.63
C VAL A 92 0.65 8.33 -3.43
N GLN A 93 0.75 9.30 -4.33
CA GLN A 93 1.69 10.41 -4.25
C GLN A 93 0.93 11.72 -4.17
N ARG A 94 1.33 12.58 -3.22
CA ARG A 94 0.82 13.95 -3.14
C ARG A 94 1.59 14.86 -4.08
N VAL A 95 0.87 15.56 -4.94
CA VAL A 95 1.41 16.42 -6.00
C VAL A 95 0.82 17.83 -5.93
N ARG A 96 1.56 18.79 -6.48
CA ARG A 96 1.03 20.12 -6.83
C ARG A 96 1.06 20.29 -8.32
N VAL A 97 -0.06 20.77 -8.86
CA VAL A 97 -0.16 21.16 -10.27
C VAL A 97 0.31 22.61 -10.38
N PRO A 98 1.09 22.98 -11.41
CA PRO A 98 1.48 24.37 -11.64
C PRO A 98 0.25 25.29 -11.63
N GLN A 99 0.40 26.48 -11.05
CA GLN A 99 -0.68 27.48 -10.90
C GLN A 99 -1.80 27.10 -9.92
N ASP A 100 -1.74 25.92 -9.29
CA ASP A 100 -2.64 25.53 -8.22
C ASP A 100 -1.97 25.52 -6.85
N THR A 101 -2.68 26.02 -5.85
CA THR A 101 -2.25 26.04 -4.45
C THR A 101 -2.73 24.80 -3.67
N VAL A 102 -3.72 24.09 -4.20
CA VAL A 102 -4.36 22.93 -3.58
C VAL A 102 -3.54 21.67 -3.79
N TRP A 103 -3.37 20.90 -2.71
CA TRP A 103 -2.76 19.58 -2.78
C TRP A 103 -3.67 18.59 -3.49
N ARG A 104 -3.10 17.86 -4.44
CA ARG A 104 -3.75 16.75 -5.13
C ARG A 104 -2.99 15.45 -4.88
N TYR A 105 -3.63 14.34 -5.24
CA TYR A 105 -3.16 12.99 -5.00
C TYR A 105 -3.29 12.20 -6.29
N SER A 106 -2.23 11.46 -6.64
CA SER A 106 -2.19 10.58 -7.82
C SER A 106 -1.84 9.15 -7.37
N ALA A 107 -2.35 8.15 -8.07
CA ALA A 107 -2.00 6.75 -7.81
C ALA A 107 -0.59 6.41 -8.32
N GLU A 108 0.12 5.51 -7.64
CA GLU A 108 1.23 4.78 -8.25
C GLU A 108 0.66 3.84 -9.33
N THR A 109 1.16 3.99 -10.55
CA THR A 109 0.68 3.25 -11.72
C THR A 109 1.55 2.03 -12.04
N ASP A 110 2.79 2.00 -11.53
CA ASP A 110 3.65 0.84 -11.56
C ASP A 110 3.22 -0.15 -10.46
N LEU A 111 2.27 -1.04 -10.81
CA LEU A 111 1.70 -2.01 -9.88
C LEU A 111 2.75 -2.93 -9.25
N VAL A 112 3.77 -3.31 -10.03
CA VAL A 112 4.87 -4.15 -9.56
C VAL A 112 5.64 -3.42 -8.47
N ARG A 113 5.98 -2.14 -8.70
CA ARG A 113 6.65 -1.30 -7.71
C ARG A 113 5.79 -1.11 -6.46
N MET A 114 4.50 -0.82 -6.62
CA MET A 114 3.58 -0.64 -5.50
C MET A 114 3.52 -1.90 -4.63
N VAL A 115 3.29 -3.07 -5.22
CA VAL A 115 3.23 -4.34 -4.49
C VAL A 115 4.57 -4.64 -3.81
N THR A 116 5.69 -4.43 -4.51
CA THR A 116 7.03 -4.65 -3.94
C THR A 116 7.26 -3.78 -2.71
N HIS A 117 6.96 -2.48 -2.79
CA HIS A 117 7.11 -1.55 -1.68
C HIS A 117 6.24 -1.97 -0.48
N VAL A 118 4.98 -2.33 -0.73
CA VAL A 118 4.06 -2.76 0.32
C VAL A 118 4.56 -4.02 1.04
N VAL A 119 5.06 -5.01 0.30
CA VAL A 119 5.63 -6.23 0.87
C VAL A 119 6.88 -5.92 1.69
N GLU A 120 7.81 -5.14 1.14
CA GLU A 120 9.03 -4.72 1.84
C GLU A 120 8.72 -4.03 3.17
N GLU A 121 7.80 -3.07 3.17
CA GLU A 121 7.41 -2.31 4.35
C GLU A 121 6.68 -3.17 5.38
N ARG A 122 5.80 -4.10 4.95
CA ARG A 122 5.04 -4.98 5.85
C ARG A 122 5.93 -6.04 6.50
N GLU A 123 6.78 -6.70 5.72
CA GLU A 123 7.72 -7.72 6.19
C GLU A 123 8.74 -7.11 7.16
N ALA A 124 9.36 -5.98 6.78
CA ALA A 124 10.32 -5.31 7.64
C ALA A 124 9.70 -4.93 9.00
N ALA A 125 8.47 -4.39 9.00
CA ALA A 125 7.80 -4.00 10.23
C ALA A 125 7.39 -5.20 11.11
N PHE A 126 6.84 -6.25 10.51
CA PHE A 126 6.32 -7.41 11.24
C PHE A 126 7.43 -8.21 11.91
N VAL A 127 8.46 -8.58 11.13
CA VAL A 127 9.51 -9.47 11.63
C VAL A 127 10.41 -8.75 12.64
N THR A 128 10.69 -7.46 12.41
CA THR A 128 11.45 -6.63 13.37
C THR A 128 10.73 -6.56 14.72
N ARG A 129 9.40 -6.45 14.73
CA ARG A 129 8.59 -6.41 15.95
C ARG A 129 8.67 -7.73 16.71
N ILE A 130 8.45 -8.87 16.04
CA ILE A 130 8.50 -10.19 16.70
C ILE A 130 9.86 -10.43 17.35
N ARG A 131 10.95 -10.07 16.66
CA ARG A 131 12.30 -10.17 17.24
C ARG A 131 12.44 -9.29 18.47
N ALA A 132 11.95 -8.04 18.42
CA ALA A 132 12.00 -7.13 19.56
C ALA A 132 11.20 -7.66 20.77
N ASP A 133 9.99 -8.17 20.53
CA ASP A 133 9.12 -8.73 21.57
C ASP A 133 9.77 -9.96 22.24
N LEU A 134 10.36 -10.87 21.45
CA LEU A 134 11.03 -12.06 21.98
C LEU A 134 12.34 -11.72 22.71
N ALA A 135 13.08 -10.72 22.24
CA ALA A 135 14.27 -10.22 22.92
C ALA A 135 13.92 -9.60 24.29
N GLU A 136 12.83 -8.82 24.33
CA GLU A 136 12.33 -8.23 25.58
C GLU A 136 11.80 -9.30 26.53
N ALA A 137 11.04 -10.28 26.04
CA ALA A 137 10.59 -11.43 26.83
C ALA A 137 11.77 -12.18 27.45
N ARG A 138 12.86 -12.38 26.68
CA ARG A 138 14.09 -13.01 27.18
C ARG A 138 14.73 -12.17 28.29
N ARG A 139 14.83 -10.86 28.11
CA ARG A 139 15.41 -9.94 29.11
C ARG A 139 14.63 -10.01 30.43
N LEU A 140 13.30 -9.96 30.36
CA LEU A 140 12.42 -10.08 31.51
C LEU A 140 12.54 -11.45 32.19
N ALA A 141 12.58 -12.53 31.41
CA ALA A 141 12.73 -13.89 31.93
C ALA A 141 14.04 -14.09 32.73
N VAL A 142 15.15 -13.51 32.28
CA VAL A 142 16.42 -13.56 33.02
C VAL A 142 16.34 -12.72 34.31
N GLY A 143 15.67 -11.57 34.27
CA GLY A 143 15.58 -10.65 35.40
C GLY A 143 14.70 -11.12 36.56
N VAL A 144 13.67 -11.92 36.31
CA VAL A 144 12.75 -12.41 37.37
C VAL A 144 13.41 -13.43 38.31
N GLY A 145 14.39 -14.20 37.83
CA GLY A 145 14.99 -15.30 38.59
C GLY A 145 14.00 -16.47 38.84
N GLY A 146 14.51 -17.66 39.17
CA GLY A 146 13.66 -18.81 39.54
C GLY A 146 12.87 -19.48 38.40
N LEU A 147 13.03 -19.05 37.14
CA LEU A 147 12.47 -19.73 35.99
C LEU A 147 13.15 -21.09 35.77
N PRO A 148 12.38 -22.19 35.57
CA PRO A 148 12.98 -23.47 35.22
C PRO A 148 13.84 -23.35 33.96
N ALA A 149 15.06 -23.90 34.01
CA ALA A 149 16.04 -23.79 32.92
C ALA A 149 15.47 -24.23 31.56
N GLU A 150 14.58 -25.22 31.53
CA GLU A 150 13.93 -25.67 30.30
C GLU A 150 13.00 -24.61 29.67
N ARG A 151 12.31 -23.80 30.48
CA ARG A 151 11.45 -22.72 29.95
C ARG A 151 12.31 -21.62 29.35
N LEU A 152 13.42 -21.26 30.00
CA LEU A 152 14.37 -20.29 29.44
C LEU A 152 14.97 -20.79 28.13
N ARG A 153 15.40 -22.05 28.06
CA ARG A 153 15.90 -22.66 26.81
C ARG A 153 14.87 -22.65 25.68
N ARG A 154 13.59 -22.88 25.97
CA ARG A 154 12.49 -22.80 24.97
C ARG A 154 12.34 -21.39 24.42
N LEU A 155 12.37 -20.38 25.29
CA LEU A 155 12.29 -18.98 24.90
C LEU A 155 13.51 -18.56 24.05
N GLU A 156 14.71 -19.02 24.43
CA GLU A 156 15.92 -18.78 23.64
C GLU A 156 15.81 -19.40 22.24
N ARG A 157 15.31 -20.63 22.12
CA ARG A 157 15.05 -21.24 20.80
C ARG A 157 14.08 -20.42 19.94
N MET A 158 13.02 -19.88 20.53
CA MET A 158 12.07 -19.02 19.82
C MET A 158 12.73 -17.71 19.35
N ALA A 159 13.50 -17.05 20.22
CA ALA A 159 14.21 -15.82 19.88
C ALA A 159 15.23 -16.06 18.77
N THR A 160 16.03 -17.12 18.88
CA THR A 160 16.99 -17.51 17.84
C THR A 160 16.29 -17.81 16.53
N LEU A 161 15.16 -18.53 16.53
CA LEU A 161 14.41 -18.81 15.31
C LEU A 161 13.92 -17.51 14.66
N ALA A 162 13.37 -16.56 15.42
CA ALA A 162 12.91 -15.28 14.90
C ALA A 162 14.03 -14.47 14.24
N GLU A 163 15.24 -14.46 14.81
CA GLU A 163 16.41 -13.82 14.19
C GLU A 163 16.80 -14.46 12.85
N HIS A 164 16.78 -15.80 12.78
CA HIS A 164 17.13 -16.51 11.54
C HIS A 164 16.07 -16.28 10.46
N VAL A 165 14.79 -16.30 10.82
CA VAL A 165 13.67 -16.00 9.93
C VAL A 165 13.77 -14.57 9.40
N GLU A 166 14.08 -13.59 10.25
CA GLU A 166 14.31 -12.19 9.83
C GLU A 166 15.41 -12.06 8.80
N ARG A 167 16.57 -12.71 9.03
CA ARG A 167 17.68 -12.69 8.10
C ARG A 167 17.31 -13.38 6.78
N ALA A 168 16.65 -14.53 6.85
CA ALA A 168 16.22 -15.28 5.68
C ALA A 168 15.22 -14.49 4.84
N LEU A 169 14.21 -13.87 5.46
CA LEU A 169 13.20 -13.06 4.77
C LEU A 169 13.81 -11.79 4.16
N ARG A 170 14.69 -11.08 4.88
CA ARG A 170 15.41 -9.92 4.30
C ARG A 170 16.27 -10.31 3.11
N LEU A 171 16.97 -11.44 3.20
CA LEU A 171 17.75 -11.95 2.08
C LEU A 171 16.83 -12.32 0.92
N PHE A 172 15.76 -13.07 1.18
CA PHE A 172 14.77 -13.46 0.19
C PHE A 172 14.18 -12.24 -0.51
N ILE A 173 13.68 -11.22 0.19
CA ILE A 173 13.11 -10.02 -0.44
C ILE A 173 14.16 -9.27 -1.28
N ARG A 174 15.41 -9.21 -0.80
CA ARG A 174 16.50 -8.53 -1.51
C ARG A 174 16.98 -9.29 -2.75
N THR A 175 17.03 -10.63 -2.69
CA THR A 175 17.55 -11.48 -3.78
C THR A 175 16.44 -11.93 -4.73
N SER A 176 15.32 -12.34 -4.16
CA SER A 176 14.05 -12.56 -4.82
C SER A 176 13.34 -11.21 -4.90
N ARG A 177 13.78 -10.38 -5.85
CA ARG A 177 12.82 -9.51 -6.53
C ARG A 177 11.74 -10.46 -7.02
N LEU A 178 10.66 -10.58 -6.24
CA LEU A 178 9.60 -11.53 -6.50
C LEU A 178 9.27 -11.44 -7.99
N ASP A 179 9.04 -12.57 -8.62
CA ASP A 179 8.48 -12.64 -9.96
C ASP A 179 7.03 -12.11 -10.00
N VAL A 180 6.71 -11.14 -9.13
CA VAL A 180 5.60 -10.19 -9.27
C VAL A 180 5.70 -9.53 -10.63
N ALA A 181 6.90 -9.26 -11.14
CA ALA A 181 7.10 -8.78 -12.51
C ALA A 181 6.65 -9.80 -13.57
N GLY A 182 6.85 -11.12 -13.40
CA GLY A 182 6.35 -12.14 -14.33
C GLY A 182 4.87 -12.45 -14.16
N VAL A 183 4.37 -12.52 -12.91
CA VAL A 183 2.94 -12.68 -12.61
C VAL A 183 2.12 -11.48 -13.10
N LEU A 184 2.63 -10.25 -12.94
CA LEU A 184 1.99 -9.03 -13.46
C LEU A 184 2.35 -8.75 -14.93
N GLY A 185 3.49 -9.25 -15.42
CA GLY A 185 3.90 -9.18 -16.83
C GLY A 185 2.93 -9.91 -17.75
N ALA A 186 2.39 -11.04 -17.30
CA ALA A 186 1.28 -11.73 -17.96
C ALA A 186 0.02 -10.85 -18.16
N PHE A 187 -0.19 -9.83 -17.32
CA PHE A 187 -1.27 -8.85 -17.49
C PHE A 187 -0.91 -7.72 -18.47
N ARG A 188 0.39 -7.45 -18.70
CA ARG A 188 0.87 -6.41 -19.63
C ARG A 188 0.75 -6.86 -21.09
N ASP A 189 1.02 -8.14 -21.36
CA ASP A 189 0.95 -8.70 -22.72
C ASP A 189 -0.49 -8.89 -23.22
N GLY A 190 -1.48 -8.95 -22.32
CA GLY A 190 -2.91 -9.00 -22.67
C GLY A 190 -3.51 -7.67 -23.14
N ALA A 191 -2.85 -6.53 -22.87
CA ALA A 191 -3.37 -5.19 -23.15
C ALA A 191 -2.95 -4.62 -24.51
N LEU A 192 -1.98 -5.23 -25.20
CA LEU A 192 -1.50 -4.80 -26.53
C LEU A 192 -2.03 -5.67 -27.69
N SER A 193 -2.96 -6.58 -27.42
CA SER A 193 -3.56 -7.45 -28.42
C SER A 193 -5.06 -7.20 -28.55
N ARG A 194 -5.44 -6.00 -29.02
CA ARG A 194 -6.71 -5.72 -29.72
C ARG A 194 -6.73 -4.31 -30.31
#